data_AF-A0A926TMG8-F1
#
_entry.id   AF-A0A926TMG8-F1
#
_cell.length_a   1.000
_cell.length_b   1.000
_cell.length_c   1.000
_cell.angle_alpha   90.00
_cell.angle_beta   90.00
_cell.angle_gamma   90.00
#
_symmetry.space_group_name_H-M   'P 1'
#
loop_
_entity.id
_entity.type
_entity.pdbx_description
1 polymer ?
#
loop_
_entity_poly.entity_id
_entity_poly.type
_entity_poly.pdbx_seq_one_letter_code
_entity_poly.pdbx_strand_id
1 'polypeptide(L)'
;MLVGTLFILRIIVYFRDSYRATNFGVPDLVEFIRQLDLGLVKRHINDSLFETVIQEVSERFKLPLDVLSKAVRKTWEAIETEPKYLSQYQDDFCSLLPALKQGSLSTVDDAVFLGIYDSLVRAKKPAYTAAEFQSAAKYWNREKPRIRLTFIGHSMGGFVTAQVIRILSDVFDPAAIGDSQSLEKLPPSHIGRTFLLGRLILISPDIPLTTIISGRTNFLRSALRRFEEAYLFSSEGDLALRLASTTANYFSFPASTRSHGFRLGNVSVNLPQQNVYGIVNFKQLISGKVDHLLNYISVQTLEQNTRSLQRDPSRKRDDKVNEESLAATKQDPESIADLFTYLDCTEYRDFTTYEKRHQKEINVLICEGQRSPLKFFNYAKLLKAYVDFSSDPGKGVGVDVHGGYFYGRLSNLLIYRLAFLGFQGLLDSLVFQPLTEWHSDSDAAQVDWQTKLKRAEALPKAERREEALKYFSWLCEQRKIQVAASPERYYVDVLGCNRAKVRAGILTREQHSDS
;
A
#
# COMPACT_ATOMS: atom_id res chain seq x y z
N MET A 1 11.34 -19.58 31.88
CA MET A 1 12.52 -19.83 31.02
C MET A 1 12.11 -20.03 29.55
N LEU A 2 11.18 -20.94 29.24
CA LEU A 2 10.75 -21.26 27.87
C LEU A 2 10.20 -20.06 27.05
N VAL A 3 9.38 -19.19 27.65
CA VAL A 3 8.88 -17.97 27.01
C VAL A 3 10.02 -16.97 26.69
N GLY A 4 11.01 -16.85 27.58
CA GLY A 4 12.19 -16.01 27.35
C GLY A 4 13.08 -16.57 26.24
N THR A 5 13.26 -17.89 26.17
CA THR A 5 13.97 -18.56 25.08
C THR A 5 13.27 -18.37 23.73
N LEU A 6 11.95 -18.53 23.68
CA LEU A 6 11.15 -18.30 22.46
C LEU A 6 11.20 -16.83 22.02
N PHE A 7 11.25 -15.89 22.96
CA PHE A 7 11.39 -14.47 22.69
C PHE A 7 12.75 -14.14 22.08
N ILE A 8 13.85 -14.64 22.67
CA ILE A 8 15.20 -14.51 22.13
C ILE A 8 15.29 -15.17 20.74
N LEU A 9 14.69 -16.35 20.56
CA LEU A 9 14.64 -17.02 19.26
C LEU A 9 13.90 -16.17 18.21
N ARG A 10 12.77 -15.56 18.58
CA ARG A 10 11.97 -14.70 17.70
C ARG A 10 12.72 -13.43 17.27
N ILE A 11 13.55 -12.88 18.16
CA ILE A 11 14.44 -11.75 17.86
C ILE A 11 15.56 -12.17 16.91
N ILE A 12 16.23 -13.31 17.15
CA ILE A 12 17.28 -13.84 16.28
C ILE A 12 16.72 -14.14 14.88
N VAL A 13 15.50 -14.68 14.81
CA VAL A 13 14.82 -14.99 13.54
C VAL A 13 14.45 -13.72 12.78
N TYR A 14 14.21 -12.57 13.42
CA TYR A 14 13.88 -11.32 12.73
C TYR A 14 14.98 -10.87 11.74
N PHE A 15 16.26 -11.03 12.06
CA PHE A 15 17.35 -10.74 11.11
C PHE A 15 17.38 -11.74 9.95
N ARG A 16 17.15 -13.02 10.25
CA ARG A 16 17.03 -14.05 9.21
C ARG A 16 15.86 -13.73 8.29
N ASP A 17 14.75 -13.25 8.84
CA ASP A 17 13.55 -12.89 8.09
C ASP A 17 13.80 -11.62 7.25
N SER A 18 14.45 -10.58 7.79
CA SER A 18 14.86 -9.41 7.02
C SER A 18 15.85 -9.75 5.90
N TYR A 19 16.82 -10.63 6.18
CA TYR A 19 17.73 -11.16 5.17
C TYR A 19 16.97 -11.93 4.09
N ARG A 20 16.05 -12.82 4.47
CA ARG A 20 15.25 -13.59 3.50
C ARG A 20 14.31 -12.71 2.70
N ALA A 21 13.68 -11.72 3.34
CA ALA A 21 12.86 -10.72 2.70
C ALA A 21 13.66 -9.94 1.64
N THR A 22 14.88 -9.51 1.97
CA THR A 22 15.73 -8.74 1.05
C THR A 22 16.28 -9.58 -0.11
N ASN A 23 16.75 -10.79 0.17
CA ASN A 23 17.49 -11.60 -0.81
C ASN A 23 16.61 -12.58 -1.59
N PHE A 24 15.42 -12.93 -1.09
CA PHE A 24 14.49 -13.83 -1.78
C PHE A 24 13.14 -13.15 -2.00
N GLY A 25 12.49 -12.66 -0.94
CA GLY A 25 11.13 -12.13 -1.04
C GLY A 25 10.98 -10.94 -2.01
N VAL A 26 11.92 -9.99 -1.98
CA VAL A 26 11.93 -8.83 -2.88
C VAL A 26 12.20 -9.27 -4.33
N PRO A 27 13.29 -9.99 -4.66
CA PRO A 27 13.53 -10.50 -6.00
C PRO A 27 12.38 -11.35 -6.56
N ASP A 28 11.83 -12.27 -5.75
CA ASP A 28 10.75 -13.16 -6.17
C ASP A 28 9.48 -12.38 -6.54
N LEU A 29 9.11 -11.38 -5.74
CA LEU A 29 7.93 -10.56 -6.03
C LEU A 29 8.14 -9.64 -7.25
N VAL A 30 9.35 -9.10 -7.43
CA VAL A 30 9.72 -8.36 -8.64
C VAL A 30 9.61 -9.24 -9.87
N GLU A 31 10.18 -10.44 -9.83
CA GLU A 31 10.16 -11.39 -10.92
C GLU A 31 8.74 -11.86 -11.23
N PHE A 32 7.93 -12.12 -10.20
CA PHE A 32 6.51 -12.43 -10.36
C PHE A 32 5.77 -11.34 -11.13
N ILE A 33 5.92 -10.07 -10.74
CA ILE A 33 5.26 -8.94 -11.42
C ILE A 33 5.78 -8.79 -12.85
N ARG A 34 7.10 -8.99 -13.08
CA ARG A 34 7.70 -8.95 -14.42
C ARG A 34 7.16 -10.05 -15.33
N GLN A 35 7.04 -11.27 -14.83
CA GLN A 35 6.48 -12.40 -15.59
C GLN A 35 4.99 -12.21 -15.85
N LEU A 36 4.25 -11.61 -14.91
CA LEU A 36 2.85 -11.27 -15.11
C LEU A 36 2.67 -10.20 -16.20
N ASP A 37 3.51 -9.15 -16.22
CA ASP A 37 3.53 -8.14 -17.31
C ASP A 37 3.79 -8.81 -18.65
N LEU A 38 4.81 -9.66 -18.71
CA LEU A 38 5.18 -10.39 -19.93
C LEU A 38 4.05 -11.32 -20.41
N GLY A 39 3.45 -12.10 -19.51
CA GLY A 39 2.37 -13.02 -19.81
C GLY A 39 1.12 -12.31 -20.33
N LEU A 40 0.76 -11.15 -19.77
CA LEU A 40 -0.35 -10.34 -20.26
C LEU A 40 -0.09 -9.74 -21.65
N VAL A 41 1.15 -9.34 -21.93
CA VAL A 41 1.51 -8.86 -23.28
C VAL A 41 1.49 -9.99 -24.30
N LYS A 42 2.12 -11.13 -23.99
CA LYS A 42 2.08 -12.31 -24.86
C LYS A 42 0.66 -12.76 -25.15
N ARG A 43 -0.19 -12.79 -24.12
CA ARG A 43 -1.61 -13.10 -24.26
C ARG A 43 -2.28 -12.19 -25.29
N HIS A 44 -2.04 -10.88 -25.24
CA HIS A 44 -2.61 -9.96 -26.21
C HIS A 44 -2.08 -10.19 -27.63
N ILE A 45 -0.79 -10.45 -27.78
CA ILE A 45 -0.19 -10.82 -29.08
C ILE A 45 -0.88 -12.07 -29.65
N ASN A 46 -1.23 -13.02 -28.79
CA ASN A 46 -1.89 -14.26 -29.18
C ASN A 46 -3.40 -14.14 -29.40
N ASP A 47 -4.04 -13.00 -29.09
CA ASP A 47 -5.50 -12.85 -29.23
C ASP A 47 -5.96 -13.14 -30.67
N SER A 48 -5.22 -12.66 -31.69
CA SER A 48 -5.55 -12.93 -33.10
C SER A 48 -5.49 -14.42 -33.48
N LEU A 49 -4.50 -15.15 -32.94
CA LEU A 49 -4.38 -16.59 -33.10
C LEU A 49 -5.55 -17.30 -32.42
N PHE A 50 -5.89 -16.89 -31.19
CA PHE A 50 -6.97 -17.49 -30.42
C PHE A 50 -8.33 -17.27 -31.09
N GLU A 51 -8.63 -16.08 -31.60
CA GLU A 51 -9.88 -15.82 -32.32
C GLU A 51 -10.00 -16.70 -33.57
N THR A 52 -8.91 -16.87 -34.33
CA THR A 52 -8.88 -17.74 -35.52
C THR A 52 -9.20 -19.20 -35.15
N VAL A 53 -8.57 -19.71 -34.08
CA VAL A 53 -8.77 -21.09 -33.61
C VAL A 53 -10.16 -21.29 -33.03
N ILE A 54 -10.64 -20.33 -32.23
CA ILE A 54 -11.99 -20.35 -31.66
C ILE A 54 -13.02 -20.41 -32.79
N GLN A 55 -12.86 -19.60 -33.85
CA GLN A 55 -13.75 -19.62 -35.00
C GLN A 55 -13.77 -21.01 -35.67
N GLU A 56 -12.61 -21.56 -36.04
CA GLU A 56 -12.51 -22.88 -36.70
C GLU A 56 -13.12 -24.01 -35.84
N VAL A 57 -12.87 -24.01 -34.54
CA VAL A 57 -13.33 -25.07 -33.63
C VAL A 57 -14.82 -24.89 -33.28
N SER A 58 -15.31 -23.66 -33.16
CA SER A 58 -16.71 -23.38 -32.86
C SER A 58 -17.66 -23.88 -33.96
N GLU A 59 -17.24 -23.79 -35.23
CA GLU A 59 -17.97 -24.33 -36.38
C GLU A 59 -18.12 -25.85 -36.30
N ARG A 60 -17.17 -26.55 -35.66
CA ARG A 60 -17.14 -28.01 -35.56
C ARG A 60 -17.84 -28.56 -34.32
N PHE A 61 -17.67 -27.93 -33.15
CA PHE A 61 -18.00 -28.56 -31.87
C PHE A 61 -19.13 -27.91 -31.03
N LYS A 62 -19.80 -26.84 -31.50
CA LYS A 62 -20.97 -26.21 -30.84
C LYS A 62 -20.87 -26.09 -29.31
N LEU A 63 -19.72 -25.64 -28.81
CA LEU A 63 -19.49 -25.39 -27.38
C LEU A 63 -19.82 -23.95 -26.98
N PRO A 64 -20.16 -23.70 -25.70
CA PRO A 64 -20.20 -22.35 -25.15
C PRO A 64 -18.85 -21.63 -25.37
N LEU A 65 -18.91 -20.38 -25.82
CA LEU A 65 -17.73 -19.61 -26.22
C LEU A 65 -16.73 -19.41 -25.07
N ASP A 66 -17.22 -19.30 -23.83
CA ASP A 66 -16.38 -19.13 -22.63
C ASP A 66 -15.59 -20.40 -22.30
N VAL A 67 -16.21 -21.58 -22.44
CA VAL A 67 -15.57 -22.88 -22.27
C VAL A 67 -14.55 -23.11 -23.36
N LEU A 68 -14.91 -22.83 -24.62
CA LEU A 68 -14.00 -22.95 -25.75
C LEU A 68 -12.79 -22.02 -25.63
N SER A 69 -13.01 -20.75 -25.26
CA SER A 69 -11.94 -19.78 -25.03
C SER A 69 -10.97 -20.23 -23.93
N LYS A 70 -11.49 -20.83 -22.84
CA LYS A 70 -10.66 -21.39 -21.77
C LYS A 70 -9.86 -22.60 -22.27
N ALA A 71 -10.49 -23.49 -23.03
CA ALA A 71 -9.83 -24.67 -23.60
C ALA A 71 -8.69 -24.27 -24.55
N VAL A 72 -8.94 -23.36 -25.50
CA VAL A 72 -7.93 -22.86 -26.45
C VAL A 72 -6.72 -22.28 -25.73
N ARG A 73 -6.94 -21.42 -24.73
CA ARG A 73 -5.86 -20.81 -23.95
C ARG A 73 -5.05 -21.85 -23.18
N LYS A 74 -5.73 -22.77 -22.49
CA LYS A 74 -5.05 -23.80 -21.71
C LYS A 74 -4.25 -24.77 -22.58
N THR A 75 -4.76 -25.11 -23.76
CA THR A 75 -4.03 -25.90 -24.74
C THR A 75 -2.80 -25.17 -25.25
N TRP A 76 -2.91 -23.88 -25.57
CA TRP A 76 -1.75 -23.07 -25.98
C TRP A 76 -0.68 -22.96 -24.89
N GLU A 77 -1.08 -22.72 -23.63
CA GLU A 77 -0.16 -22.67 -22.49
C GLU A 77 0.63 -23.98 -22.32
N ALA A 78 -0.03 -25.13 -22.51
CA ALA A 78 0.64 -26.43 -22.46
C ALA A 78 1.65 -26.61 -23.61
N ILE A 79 1.29 -26.19 -24.82
CA ILE A 79 2.19 -26.23 -25.99
C ILE A 79 3.39 -25.29 -25.82
N GLU A 80 3.19 -24.08 -25.29
CA GLU A 80 4.26 -23.09 -25.10
C GLU A 80 5.27 -23.55 -24.03
N THR A 81 4.79 -24.26 -23.00
CA THR A 81 5.65 -24.80 -21.93
C THR A 81 6.52 -25.96 -22.42
N GLU A 82 6.03 -26.74 -23.38
CA GLU A 82 6.72 -27.91 -23.92
C GLU A 82 6.80 -27.83 -25.45
N PRO A 83 7.80 -27.11 -26.01
CA PRO A 83 7.89 -26.84 -27.45
C PRO A 83 7.95 -28.09 -28.34
N LYS A 84 8.29 -29.26 -27.78
CA LYS A 84 8.30 -30.55 -28.48
C LYS A 84 6.95 -30.84 -29.17
N TYR A 85 5.85 -30.39 -28.56
CA TYR A 85 4.49 -30.54 -29.09
C TYR A 85 4.20 -29.69 -30.33
N LEU A 86 5.09 -28.75 -30.71
CA LEU A 86 5.00 -28.04 -31.99
C LEU A 86 5.70 -28.77 -33.14
N SER A 87 6.57 -29.74 -32.84
CA SER A 87 7.45 -30.40 -33.81
C SER A 87 7.13 -31.87 -34.08
N GLN A 88 6.49 -32.57 -33.14
CA GLN A 88 6.10 -33.98 -33.27
C GLN A 88 4.58 -34.07 -33.35
N TYR A 89 4.06 -34.63 -34.44
CA TYR A 89 2.64 -34.66 -34.74
C TYR A 89 1.93 -35.76 -33.92
N GLN A 90 0.80 -35.39 -33.30
CA GLN A 90 -0.26 -36.19 -32.63
C GLN A 90 0.10 -37.20 -31.53
N ASP A 91 1.14 -38.03 -31.65
CA ASP A 91 1.31 -39.21 -30.77
C ASP A 91 1.53 -38.85 -29.30
N ASP A 92 2.11 -37.68 -29.01
CA ASP A 92 2.38 -37.23 -27.64
C ASP A 92 1.28 -36.33 -27.04
N PHE A 93 0.33 -35.79 -27.82
CA PHE A 93 -0.64 -34.81 -27.29
C PHE A 93 -1.60 -35.43 -26.25
N CYS A 94 -1.93 -36.71 -26.39
CA CYS A 94 -2.78 -37.44 -25.44
C CYS A 94 -2.21 -37.42 -24.01
N SER A 95 -0.89 -37.28 -23.85
CA SER A 95 -0.25 -37.13 -22.53
C SER A 95 -0.63 -35.83 -21.80
N LEU A 96 -1.08 -34.80 -22.53
CA LEU A 96 -1.49 -33.51 -21.97
C LEU A 96 -2.96 -33.48 -21.55
N LEU A 97 -3.80 -34.38 -22.07
CA LEU A 97 -5.25 -34.39 -21.79
C LEU A 97 -5.57 -34.38 -20.28
N PRO A 98 -4.90 -35.17 -19.42
CA PRO A 98 -5.14 -35.11 -17.97
C PRO A 98 -4.87 -33.73 -17.35
N ALA A 99 -3.85 -33.01 -17.82
CA ALA A 99 -3.53 -31.66 -17.36
C ALA A 99 -4.54 -30.63 -17.89
N LEU A 100 -5.00 -30.79 -19.14
CA LEU A 100 -5.98 -29.91 -19.77
C LEU A 100 -7.38 -30.06 -19.14
N LYS A 101 -7.81 -31.28 -18.81
CA LYS A 101 -9.15 -31.61 -18.27
C LYS A 101 -9.27 -31.43 -16.76
N GLN A 102 -8.85 -30.27 -16.25
CA GLN A 102 -9.01 -29.91 -14.84
C GLN A 102 -10.03 -28.79 -14.65
N GLY A 103 -10.70 -28.78 -13.49
CA GLY A 103 -11.66 -27.73 -13.13
C GLY A 103 -12.85 -27.69 -14.08
N SER A 104 -13.17 -26.50 -14.60
CA SER A 104 -14.33 -26.29 -15.50
C SER A 104 -14.19 -26.94 -16.88
N LEU A 105 -13.06 -27.59 -17.18
CA LEU A 105 -12.79 -28.24 -18.46
C LEU A 105 -12.84 -29.78 -18.38
N SER A 106 -13.15 -30.35 -17.22
CA SER A 106 -13.17 -31.80 -17.01
C SER A 106 -14.21 -32.53 -17.87
N THR A 107 -15.31 -31.85 -18.21
CA THR A 107 -16.42 -32.37 -19.01
C THR A 107 -16.26 -32.14 -20.52
N VAL A 108 -15.20 -31.46 -20.95
CA VAL A 108 -14.94 -31.20 -22.38
C VAL A 108 -14.41 -32.47 -23.04
N ASP A 109 -14.96 -32.80 -24.21
CA ASP A 109 -14.58 -33.97 -25.00
C ASP A 109 -13.12 -33.88 -25.49
N ASP A 110 -12.41 -35.01 -25.50
CA ASP A 110 -11.03 -35.10 -25.95
C ASP A 110 -10.89 -34.69 -27.42
N ALA A 111 -11.92 -34.98 -28.24
CA ALA A 111 -11.98 -34.58 -29.65
C ALA A 111 -11.91 -33.05 -29.83
N VAL A 112 -12.43 -32.29 -28.87
CA VAL A 112 -12.36 -30.82 -28.88
C VAL A 112 -10.93 -30.36 -28.66
N PHE A 113 -10.23 -30.92 -27.67
CA PHE A 113 -8.84 -30.58 -27.40
C PHE A 113 -7.92 -30.94 -28.55
N LEU A 114 -8.16 -32.08 -29.21
CA LEU A 114 -7.46 -32.48 -30.42
C LEU A 114 -7.73 -31.50 -31.57
N GLY A 115 -8.99 -31.10 -31.78
CA GLY A 115 -9.34 -30.11 -32.80
C GLY A 115 -8.71 -28.74 -32.56
N ILE A 116 -8.63 -28.31 -31.29
CA ILE A 116 -7.92 -27.09 -30.88
C ILE A 116 -6.43 -27.21 -31.18
N TYR A 117 -5.81 -28.32 -30.77
CA TYR A 117 -4.39 -28.58 -30.99
C TYR A 117 -4.03 -28.55 -32.49
N ASP A 118 -4.79 -29.28 -33.31
CA ASP A 118 -4.60 -29.32 -34.77
C ASP A 118 -4.74 -27.94 -35.42
N SER A 119 -5.65 -27.10 -34.92
CA SER A 119 -5.81 -25.72 -35.39
C SER A 119 -4.61 -24.85 -34.96
N LEU A 120 -4.17 -24.92 -33.71
CA LEU A 120 -3.02 -24.17 -33.19
C LEU A 120 -1.70 -24.54 -33.88
N VAL A 121 -1.48 -25.82 -34.19
CA VAL A 121 -0.25 -26.28 -34.87
C VAL A 121 -0.16 -25.73 -36.30
N ARG A 122 -1.28 -25.69 -37.02
CA ARG A 122 -1.39 -25.22 -38.41
C ARG A 122 -1.43 -23.70 -38.54
N ALA A 123 -1.98 -23.01 -37.54
CA ALA A 123 -2.10 -21.57 -37.58
C ALA A 123 -0.73 -20.87 -37.57
N LYS A 124 -0.68 -19.68 -38.19
CA LYS A 124 0.52 -18.84 -38.18
C LYS A 124 0.78 -18.34 -36.76
N LYS A 125 1.91 -18.75 -36.20
CA LYS A 125 2.32 -18.36 -34.84
C LYS A 125 2.82 -16.91 -34.82
N PRO A 126 2.57 -16.16 -33.73
CA PRO A 126 3.15 -14.85 -33.55
C PRO A 126 4.68 -14.96 -33.37
N ALA A 127 5.41 -13.95 -33.84
CA ALA A 127 6.87 -14.00 -33.88
C ALA A 127 7.54 -13.48 -32.60
N TYR A 128 6.76 -13.06 -31.60
CA TYR A 128 7.17 -12.42 -30.34
C TYR A 128 8.31 -11.40 -30.54
N THR A 129 8.18 -10.55 -31.56
CA THR A 129 9.22 -9.56 -31.92
C THR A 129 9.14 -8.31 -31.07
N ALA A 130 10.25 -7.55 -30.96
CA ALA A 130 10.24 -6.27 -30.25
C ALA A 130 9.16 -5.29 -30.77
N ALA A 131 8.88 -5.32 -32.07
CA ALA A 131 7.82 -4.53 -32.70
C ALA A 131 6.42 -4.95 -32.23
N GLU A 132 6.15 -6.25 -32.13
CA GLU A 132 4.88 -6.77 -31.59
C GLU A 132 4.71 -6.42 -30.11
N PHE A 133 5.77 -6.56 -29.30
CA PHE A 133 5.77 -6.11 -27.90
C PHE A 133 5.51 -4.61 -27.76
N GLN A 134 6.05 -3.79 -28.65
CA GLN A 134 5.80 -2.34 -28.65
C GLN A 134 4.37 -2.01 -29.10
N SER A 135 3.85 -2.74 -30.09
CA SER A 135 2.45 -2.61 -30.52
C SER A 135 1.49 -2.97 -29.38
N ALA A 136 1.74 -4.08 -28.70
CA ALA A 136 0.95 -4.49 -27.54
C ALA A 136 1.04 -3.48 -26.38
N ALA A 137 2.22 -2.88 -26.14
CA ALA A 137 2.35 -1.80 -25.16
C ALA A 137 1.52 -0.55 -25.54
N LYS A 138 1.37 -0.25 -26.85
CA LYS A 138 0.50 0.84 -27.33
C LYS A 138 -0.97 0.54 -27.10
N TYR A 139 -1.41 -0.71 -27.30
CA TYR A 139 -2.77 -1.16 -26.98
C TYR A 139 -3.14 -0.84 -25.52
N TRP A 140 -2.29 -1.22 -24.57
CA TRP A 140 -2.49 -0.93 -23.14
C TRP A 140 -2.36 0.56 -22.78
N ASN A 141 -1.88 1.41 -23.68
CA ASN A 141 -1.83 2.86 -23.47
C ASN A 141 -3.03 3.60 -24.08
N ARG A 142 -3.61 3.09 -25.18
CA ARG A 142 -4.59 3.81 -25.98
C ARG A 142 -5.97 3.18 -26.02
N GLU A 143 -6.01 1.85 -26.12
CA GLU A 143 -7.24 1.10 -26.41
C GLU A 143 -7.83 0.48 -25.15
N LYS A 144 -6.98 0.10 -24.19
CA LYS A 144 -7.40 -0.47 -22.92
C LYS A 144 -6.72 0.26 -21.76
N PRO A 145 -7.44 0.61 -20.69
CA PRO A 145 -6.79 1.17 -19.50
C PRO A 145 -5.82 0.14 -18.91
N ARG A 146 -4.59 0.59 -18.61
CA ARG A 146 -3.62 -0.20 -17.86
C ARG A 146 -4.21 -0.72 -16.55
N ILE A 147 -3.74 -1.89 -16.13
CA ILE A 147 -4.19 -2.51 -14.91
C ILE A 147 -3.57 -1.77 -13.71
N ARG A 148 -4.44 -1.23 -12.85
CA ARG A 148 -4.03 -0.54 -11.63
C ARG A 148 -3.57 -1.55 -10.58
N LEU A 149 -2.34 -1.40 -10.10
CA LEU A 149 -1.79 -2.16 -9.00
C LEU A 149 -1.98 -1.42 -7.67
N THR A 150 -2.48 -2.14 -6.67
CA THR A 150 -2.55 -1.68 -5.28
C THR A 150 -1.67 -2.57 -4.42
N PHE A 151 -0.84 -1.96 -3.57
CA PHE A 151 0.03 -2.65 -2.65
C PHE A 151 -0.43 -2.39 -1.22
N ILE A 152 -0.57 -3.47 -0.43
CA ILE A 152 -0.80 -3.41 1.01
C ILE A 152 0.43 -4.03 1.68
N GLY A 153 1.21 -3.20 2.37
CA GLY A 153 2.39 -3.62 3.11
C GLY A 153 2.15 -3.50 4.61
N HIS A 154 2.09 -4.62 5.31
CA HIS A 154 2.02 -4.66 6.78
C HIS A 154 3.37 -5.05 7.38
N SER A 155 3.82 -4.39 8.45
CA SER A 155 5.04 -4.80 9.17
C SER A 155 6.27 -4.85 8.24
N MET A 156 7.06 -5.93 8.31
CA MET A 156 8.14 -6.25 7.39
C MET A 156 7.68 -6.39 5.93
N GLY A 157 6.41 -6.69 5.68
CA GLY A 157 5.80 -6.61 4.35
C GLY A 157 5.80 -5.18 3.78
N GLY A 158 5.76 -4.15 4.63
CA GLY A 158 5.97 -2.76 4.23
C GLY A 158 7.39 -2.51 3.69
N PHE A 159 8.40 -3.08 4.35
CA PHE A 159 9.78 -3.04 3.88
C PHE A 159 9.95 -3.75 2.53
N VAL A 160 9.42 -4.97 2.40
CA VAL A 160 9.44 -5.73 1.13
C VAL A 160 8.76 -4.93 0.02
N THR A 161 7.56 -4.43 0.29
CA THR A 161 6.76 -3.66 -0.66
C THR A 161 7.52 -2.42 -1.14
N ALA A 162 8.08 -1.63 -0.22
CA ALA A 162 8.86 -0.45 -0.57
C ALA A 162 10.06 -0.77 -1.48
N GLN A 163 10.79 -1.85 -1.18
CA GLN A 163 11.94 -2.30 -1.97
C GLN A 163 11.54 -2.86 -3.34
N VAL A 164 10.44 -3.61 -3.41
CA VAL A 164 9.89 -4.11 -4.68
C VAL A 164 9.48 -2.95 -5.57
N ILE A 165 8.72 -1.99 -5.05
CA ILE A 165 8.28 -0.83 -5.83
C ILE A 165 9.47 0.00 -6.28
N ARG A 166 10.49 0.17 -5.44
CA ARG A 166 11.75 0.81 -5.85
C ARG A 166 12.34 0.12 -7.07
N ILE A 167 12.56 -1.19 -7.02
CA ILE A 167 13.14 -1.95 -8.14
C ILE A 167 12.25 -1.88 -9.37
N LEU A 168 10.94 -2.09 -9.21
CA LEU A 168 9.97 -1.97 -10.32
C LEU A 168 9.96 -0.56 -10.92
N SER A 169 10.18 0.47 -10.10
CA SER A 169 10.19 1.84 -10.58
C SER A 169 11.46 2.13 -11.37
N ASP A 170 12.62 1.76 -10.84
CA ASP A 170 13.93 2.04 -11.42
C ASP A 170 14.20 1.21 -12.68
N VAL A 171 13.82 -0.08 -12.67
CA VAL A 171 14.09 -1.02 -13.78
C VAL A 171 13.17 -0.77 -14.97
N PHE A 172 11.90 -0.45 -14.74
CA PHE A 172 10.91 -0.37 -15.83
C PHE A 172 10.75 1.03 -16.41
N ASP A 173 11.24 2.07 -15.74
CA ASP A 173 11.21 3.44 -16.26
C ASP A 173 12.42 4.25 -15.77
N PRO A 174 13.59 4.11 -16.41
CA PRO A 174 14.78 4.89 -16.06
C PRO A 174 14.56 6.41 -16.14
N ALA A 175 13.58 6.89 -16.92
CA ALA A 175 13.26 8.31 -17.00
C ALA A 175 12.60 8.85 -15.72
N ALA A 176 12.06 7.96 -14.87
CA ALA A 176 11.58 8.30 -13.54
C ALA A 176 12.71 8.57 -12.54
N ILE A 177 13.94 8.15 -12.85
CA ILE A 177 15.12 8.46 -12.04
C ILE A 177 15.48 9.94 -12.32
N GLY A 178 15.26 10.79 -11.33
CA GLY A 178 15.66 12.21 -11.40
C GLY A 178 17.13 12.35 -11.78
N ASP A 179 17.49 13.44 -12.44
CA ASP A 179 18.90 13.81 -12.64
C ASP A 179 19.29 14.88 -11.62
N SER A 180 20.59 15.14 -11.48
CA SER A 180 21.15 16.10 -10.51
C SER A 180 20.67 17.54 -10.73
N GLN A 181 20.03 17.85 -11.86
CA GLN A 181 19.55 19.17 -12.23
C GLN A 181 18.02 19.31 -12.11
N SER A 182 17.27 18.21 -12.17
CA SER A 182 15.80 18.17 -12.20
C SER A 182 15.23 17.25 -11.12
N LEU A 183 15.06 17.79 -9.91
CA LEU A 183 14.32 17.15 -8.82
C LEU A 183 12.79 17.22 -8.99
N GLU A 184 12.29 18.03 -9.94
CA GLU A 184 10.87 18.33 -10.19
C GLU A 184 10.23 17.44 -11.27
N LYS A 185 10.63 16.16 -11.37
CA LYS A 185 9.98 15.24 -12.32
C LYS A 185 8.63 14.79 -11.76
N LEU A 186 7.58 14.89 -12.59
CA LEU A 186 6.27 14.26 -12.38
C LEU A 186 6.21 12.96 -13.21
N PRO A 187 6.86 11.87 -12.77
CA PRO A 187 6.90 10.63 -13.54
C PRO A 187 5.48 10.04 -13.68
N PRO A 188 5.19 9.37 -14.81
CA PRO A 188 3.92 8.67 -14.97
C PRO A 188 3.80 7.51 -13.98
N SER A 189 2.57 7.14 -13.64
CA SER A 189 2.28 5.99 -12.77
C SER A 189 2.56 4.64 -13.44
N HIS A 190 2.85 4.60 -14.74
CA HIS A 190 3.00 3.38 -15.52
C HIS A 190 4.17 2.53 -15.03
N ILE A 191 3.99 1.21 -14.86
CA ILE A 191 5.09 0.25 -14.65
C ILE A 191 5.03 -0.80 -15.76
N GLY A 192 6.17 -1.01 -16.42
CA GLY A 192 6.27 -1.93 -17.53
C GLY A 192 5.29 -1.60 -18.66
N ARG A 193 4.70 -2.62 -19.27
CA ARG A 193 3.87 -2.49 -20.47
C ARG A 193 2.38 -2.48 -20.15
N THR A 194 1.94 -3.17 -19.10
CA THR A 194 0.52 -3.39 -18.82
C THR A 194 0.02 -2.72 -17.54
N PHE A 195 0.92 -2.38 -16.62
CA PHE A 195 0.54 -1.93 -15.28
C PHE A 195 0.69 -0.43 -15.07
N LEU A 196 -0.01 0.07 -14.05
CA LEU A 196 0.24 1.37 -13.43
C LEU A 196 0.16 1.25 -11.90
N LEU A 197 0.88 2.11 -11.18
CA LEU A 197 0.83 2.25 -9.73
C LEU A 197 -0.41 3.05 -9.33
N GLY A 198 -1.36 2.37 -8.72
CA GLY A 198 -2.53 3.00 -8.13
C GLY A 198 -2.23 3.45 -6.71
N ARG A 199 -2.26 2.49 -5.78
CA ARG A 199 -2.36 2.81 -4.35
C ARG A 199 -1.32 2.07 -3.54
N LEU A 200 -0.77 2.77 -2.55
CA LEU A 200 0.12 2.20 -1.55
C LEU A 200 -0.49 2.36 -0.16
N ILE A 201 -0.72 1.25 0.54
CA ILE A 201 -1.25 1.23 1.89
C ILE A 201 -0.21 0.57 2.78
N LEU A 202 0.43 1.37 3.61
CA LEU A 202 1.43 0.88 4.57
C LEU A 202 0.82 0.86 5.96
N ILE A 203 0.95 -0.27 6.66
CA ILE A 203 0.34 -0.51 7.97
C ILE A 203 1.44 -0.98 8.91
N SER A 204 1.73 -0.21 9.96
CA SER A 204 2.83 -0.52 10.88
C SER A 204 4.15 -0.85 10.13
N PRO A 205 4.54 -0.11 9.06
CA PRO A 205 5.59 -0.59 8.17
C PRO A 205 6.97 -0.49 8.83
N ASP A 206 7.76 -1.56 8.76
CA ASP A 206 9.15 -1.60 9.26
C ASP A 206 10.12 -0.92 8.30
N ILE A 207 9.85 0.34 7.95
CA ILE A 207 10.69 1.12 7.05
C ILE A 207 11.56 2.07 7.88
N PRO A 208 12.87 2.16 7.59
CA PRO A 208 13.72 3.16 8.21
C PRO A 208 13.13 4.55 8.02
N LEU A 209 13.13 5.32 9.10
CA LEU A 209 12.59 6.65 9.10
C LEU A 209 13.32 7.58 8.12
N THR A 210 14.61 7.36 7.91
CA THR A 210 15.43 8.04 6.89
C THR A 210 14.94 7.81 5.46
N THR A 211 14.12 6.78 5.21
CA THR A 211 13.46 6.53 3.94
C THR A 211 12.16 7.34 3.79
N ILE A 212 11.62 7.88 4.88
CA ILE A 212 10.43 8.76 4.88
C ILE A 212 10.86 10.23 4.95
N ILE A 213 11.93 10.53 5.70
CA ILE A 213 12.49 11.87 5.82
C ILE A 213 13.32 12.20 4.56
N SER A 214 13.13 13.41 4.02
CA SER A 214 13.77 13.90 2.79
C SER A 214 15.30 13.82 2.86
N GLY A 215 15.91 13.20 1.85
CA GLY A 215 17.34 13.22 1.59
C GLY A 215 17.60 13.00 0.09
N ARG A 216 18.69 13.59 -0.43
CA ARG A 216 19.06 13.63 -1.87
C ARG A 216 19.18 12.27 -2.58
N THR A 217 19.14 11.16 -1.84
CA THR A 217 19.32 9.78 -2.35
C THR A 217 18.14 8.86 -2.06
N ASN A 218 16.94 9.42 -1.84
CA ASN A 218 15.77 8.63 -1.50
C ASN A 218 15.11 8.02 -2.75
N PHE A 219 15.58 6.84 -3.19
CA PHE A 219 14.97 6.10 -4.31
C PHE A 219 13.49 5.75 -4.06
N LEU A 220 13.07 5.60 -2.79
CA LEU A 220 11.66 5.42 -2.46
C LEU A 220 10.84 6.67 -2.80
N ARG A 221 11.40 7.88 -2.71
CA ARG A 221 10.74 9.13 -3.14
C ARG A 221 10.32 9.07 -4.60
N SER A 222 11.23 8.64 -5.48
CA SER A 222 10.94 8.54 -6.92
C SER A 222 9.76 7.60 -7.18
N ALA A 223 9.76 6.46 -6.48
CA ALA A 223 8.68 5.48 -6.56
C ALA A 223 7.35 6.01 -5.98
N LEU A 224 7.38 6.72 -4.85
CA LEU A 224 6.19 7.27 -4.19
C LEU A 224 5.48 8.34 -5.02
N ARG A 225 6.23 9.16 -5.76
CA ARG A 225 5.66 10.14 -6.71
C ARG A 225 4.79 9.49 -7.77
N ARG A 226 5.02 8.22 -8.12
CA ARG A 226 4.29 7.54 -9.18
C ARG A 226 2.95 6.99 -8.70
N PHE A 227 2.78 6.73 -7.41
CA PHE A 227 1.49 6.31 -6.85
C PHE A 227 0.44 7.39 -6.99
N GLU A 228 -0.77 7.00 -7.40
CA GLU A 228 -1.95 7.86 -7.37
C GLU A 228 -2.32 8.27 -5.96
N GLU A 229 -2.22 7.34 -5.00
CA GLU A 229 -2.57 7.54 -3.60
C GLU A 229 -1.63 6.77 -2.68
N ALA A 230 -1.24 7.36 -1.55
CA ALA A 230 -0.44 6.67 -0.53
C ALA A 230 -0.99 6.95 0.87
N TYR A 231 -1.06 5.89 1.69
CA TYR A 231 -1.62 5.91 3.04
C TYR A 231 -0.67 5.24 4.01
N LEU A 232 -0.50 5.84 5.19
CA LEU A 232 0.30 5.29 6.28
C LEU A 232 -0.57 5.16 7.53
N PHE A 233 -0.82 3.92 7.95
CA PHE A 233 -1.39 3.59 9.25
C PHE A 233 -0.25 3.35 10.23
N SER A 234 -0.19 4.16 11.28
CA SER A 234 0.88 4.10 12.29
C SER A 234 0.31 4.08 13.71
N SER A 235 1.12 3.63 14.66
CA SER A 235 0.80 3.64 16.10
C SER A 235 2.09 3.70 16.88
N GLU A 236 2.16 4.53 17.91
CA GLU A 236 3.31 4.52 18.84
C GLU A 236 3.48 3.15 19.50
N GLY A 237 2.40 2.37 19.65
CA GLY A 237 2.46 1.00 20.16
C GLY A 237 3.41 0.10 19.37
N ASP A 238 3.57 0.31 18.06
CA ASP A 238 4.50 -0.44 17.22
C ASP A 238 5.97 -0.23 17.63
N LEU A 239 6.29 0.94 18.18
CA LEU A 239 7.63 1.23 18.67
C LEU A 239 8.00 0.30 19.84
N ALA A 240 7.03 -0.18 20.63
CA ALA A 240 7.27 -1.14 21.72
C ALA A 240 7.92 -2.45 21.21
N LEU A 241 7.50 -2.94 20.04
CA LEU A 241 8.05 -4.16 19.45
C LEU A 241 9.42 -3.91 18.81
N ARG A 242 9.60 -2.76 18.19
CA ARG A 242 10.89 -2.33 17.60
C ARG A 242 11.95 -2.07 18.68
N LEU A 243 11.53 -1.54 19.82
CA LEU A 243 12.32 -1.42 21.04
C LEU A 243 12.82 -2.78 21.51
N ALA A 244 11.91 -3.75 21.60
CA ALA A 244 12.23 -5.11 22.03
C ALA A 244 13.23 -5.79 21.08
N SER A 245 13.02 -5.68 19.76
CA SER A 245 13.95 -6.24 18.78
C SER A 245 15.31 -5.53 18.84
N THR A 246 15.34 -4.19 18.84
CA THR A 246 16.60 -3.41 18.89
C THR A 246 17.39 -3.66 20.17
N THR A 247 16.72 -3.73 21.33
CA THR A 247 17.38 -3.99 22.62
C THR A 247 18.01 -5.37 22.64
N ALA A 248 17.25 -6.39 22.23
CA ALA A 248 17.77 -7.75 22.20
C ALA A 248 18.86 -7.95 21.13
N ASN A 249 18.83 -7.15 20.06
CA ASN A 249 19.92 -7.10 19.07
C ASN A 249 21.20 -6.50 19.66
N TYR A 250 21.11 -5.42 20.44
CA TYR A 250 22.26 -4.82 21.12
C TYR A 250 22.92 -5.80 22.09
N PHE A 251 22.13 -6.60 22.82
CA PHE A 251 22.65 -7.66 23.68
C PHE A 251 23.26 -8.83 22.90
N SER A 252 22.73 -9.17 21.72
CA SER A 252 23.22 -10.31 20.92
C SER A 252 24.47 -9.96 20.09
N PHE A 253 24.60 -8.70 19.66
CA PHE A 253 25.72 -8.19 18.87
C PHE A 253 26.06 -6.75 19.30
N PRO A 254 26.84 -6.56 20.38
CA PRO A 254 27.24 -5.24 20.83
C PRO A 254 28.24 -4.64 19.83
N ALA A 255 27.76 -3.82 18.90
CA ALA A 255 28.60 -3.03 18.00
C ALA A 255 28.63 -1.57 18.49
N SER A 256 29.71 -1.18 19.16
CA SER A 256 29.92 0.16 19.71
C SER A 256 30.04 1.29 18.67
N THR A 257 30.07 0.96 17.38
CA THR A 257 30.42 1.91 16.30
C THR A 257 29.38 2.00 15.17
N ARG A 258 28.21 1.38 15.26
CA ARG A 258 27.13 1.62 14.27
C ARG A 258 26.32 2.87 14.62
N SER A 259 26.90 4.03 14.39
CA SER A 259 26.19 5.33 14.42
C SER A 259 25.07 5.44 13.36
N HIS A 260 25.03 4.52 12.37
CA HIS A 260 24.18 4.63 11.17
C HIS A 260 23.29 3.40 10.89
N GLY A 261 23.17 2.45 11.83
CA GLY A 261 22.38 1.23 11.62
C GLY A 261 20.89 1.41 11.93
N PHE A 262 20.03 1.33 10.89
CA PHE A 262 18.58 1.09 10.98
C PHE A 262 17.86 1.71 12.19
N ARG A 263 17.88 3.05 12.32
CA ARG A 263 17.00 3.73 13.27
C ARG A 263 15.56 3.62 12.74
N LEU A 264 14.86 2.57 13.15
CA LEU A 264 13.43 2.41 12.92
C LEU A 264 12.71 3.45 13.78
N GLY A 265 12.31 4.55 13.16
CA GLY A 265 11.45 5.55 13.80
C GLY A 265 9.98 5.21 13.58
N ASN A 266 9.12 5.78 14.41
CA ASN A 266 7.68 5.77 14.15
C ASN A 266 7.22 7.18 13.77
N VAL A 267 6.19 7.23 12.92
CA VAL A 267 5.56 8.49 12.50
C VAL A 267 4.24 8.60 13.25
N SER A 268 4.05 9.68 14.00
CA SER A 268 2.80 9.99 14.69
C SER A 268 2.29 11.37 14.30
N VAL A 269 0.99 11.58 14.37
CA VAL A 269 0.38 12.89 14.08
C VAL A 269 0.50 13.73 15.34
N ASN A 270 1.32 14.79 15.29
CA ASN A 270 1.60 15.63 16.44
C ASN A 270 1.00 17.02 16.26
N LEU A 271 0.02 17.33 17.10
CA LEU A 271 -0.57 18.66 17.17
C LEU A 271 -0.09 19.40 18.43
N PRO A 272 0.07 20.73 18.36
CA PRO A 272 0.34 21.56 19.54
C PRO A 272 -0.75 21.43 20.64
N GLN A 273 -1.98 21.09 20.24
CA GLN A 273 -3.10 20.86 21.14
C GLN A 273 -3.33 19.35 21.29
N GLN A 274 -3.16 18.85 22.51
CA GLN A 274 -3.43 17.45 22.85
C GLN A 274 -4.94 17.15 22.68
N ASN A 275 -5.27 15.95 22.18
CA ASN A 275 -6.63 15.37 22.05
C ASN A 275 -7.52 15.85 20.88
N VAL A 276 -6.95 16.33 19.77
CA VAL A 276 -7.74 16.56 18.55
C VAL A 276 -7.75 15.28 17.71
N TYR A 277 -8.92 14.71 17.47
CA TYR A 277 -9.13 13.52 16.63
C TYR A 277 -9.90 13.89 15.36
N GLY A 278 -10.02 12.95 14.43
CA GLY A 278 -10.54 13.22 13.10
C GLY A 278 -9.47 13.79 12.17
N ILE A 279 -9.89 14.50 11.13
CA ILE A 279 -8.96 15.12 10.18
C ILE A 279 -8.37 16.40 10.82
N VAL A 280 -7.11 16.35 11.19
CA VAL A 280 -6.48 17.41 12.00
C VAL A 280 -6.28 18.71 11.22
N ASN A 281 -6.03 18.61 9.92
CA ASN A 281 -5.86 19.74 9.02
C ASN A 281 -7.15 20.11 8.26
N PHE A 282 -8.31 19.66 8.72
CA PHE A 282 -9.59 19.81 8.01
C PHE A 282 -9.95 21.27 7.71
N LYS A 283 -9.84 22.15 8.71
CA LYS A 283 -10.14 23.59 8.55
C LYS A 283 -9.24 24.25 7.51
N GLN A 284 -7.97 23.85 7.47
CA GLN A 284 -7.00 24.37 6.51
C GLN A 284 -7.30 23.93 5.10
N LEU A 285 -7.63 22.64 4.92
CA LEU A 285 -8.04 22.09 3.63
C LEU A 285 -9.23 22.86 3.04
N ILE A 286 -10.28 23.08 3.83
CA ILE A 286 -11.47 23.84 3.39
C ILE A 286 -11.14 25.30 3.10
N SER A 287 -10.30 25.93 3.93
CA SER A 287 -9.94 27.35 3.75
C SER A 287 -9.01 27.61 2.57
N GLY A 288 -8.43 26.57 1.97
CA GLY A 288 -7.42 26.67 0.91
C GLY A 288 -6.02 27.10 1.38
N LYS A 289 -5.86 27.49 2.66
CA LYS A 289 -4.59 27.83 3.31
C LYS A 289 -3.94 26.58 3.87
N VAL A 290 -3.30 25.81 2.99
CA VAL A 290 -2.77 24.49 3.34
C VAL A 290 -1.30 24.59 3.73
N ASP A 291 -1.00 24.28 4.98
CA ASP A 291 0.38 24.11 5.47
C ASP A 291 0.95 22.73 5.08
N HIS A 292 2.28 22.60 5.07
CA HIS A 292 2.94 21.32 4.86
C HIS A 292 2.53 20.29 5.92
N LEU A 293 2.33 19.04 5.50
CA LEU A 293 2.00 17.93 6.40
C LEU A 293 3.11 17.65 7.41
N LEU A 294 4.36 18.04 7.12
CA LEU A 294 5.45 17.98 8.11
C LEU A 294 5.13 18.76 9.39
N ASN A 295 4.30 19.80 9.34
CA ASN A 295 3.89 20.55 10.53
C ASN A 295 2.91 19.77 11.42
N TYR A 296 2.30 18.71 10.88
CA TYR A 296 1.33 17.84 11.56
C TYR A 296 1.93 16.52 12.01
N ILE A 297 3.19 16.26 11.66
CA ILE A 297 3.81 14.95 11.83
C ILE A 297 4.99 15.08 12.78
N SER A 298 5.02 14.22 13.80
CA SER A 298 6.24 13.99 14.57
C SER A 298 6.84 12.65 14.24
N VAL A 299 8.15 12.64 14.41
CA VAL A 299 8.98 11.50 14.22
C VAL A 299 9.50 11.11 15.59
N GLN A 300 9.10 9.94 16.06
CA GLN A 300 9.52 9.44 17.36
C GLN A 300 10.67 8.46 17.17
N THR A 301 11.78 8.79 17.82
CA THR A 301 12.95 7.91 17.96
C THR A 301 13.27 7.75 19.43
N LEU A 302 13.90 6.63 19.78
CA LEU A 302 14.29 6.27 21.14
C LEU A 302 15.17 7.31 21.86
N GLU A 303 16.03 8.01 21.12
CA GLU A 303 17.12 8.79 21.70
C GLU A 303 16.80 10.26 21.92
N GLN A 304 15.73 10.82 21.36
CA GLN A 304 15.34 12.20 21.62
C GLN A 304 13.96 12.46 21.04
N ASN A 305 13.12 13.15 21.81
CA ASN A 305 12.00 13.91 21.29
C ASN A 305 12.56 14.91 20.27
N THR A 306 12.60 14.54 18.99
CA THR A 306 12.81 15.48 17.90
C THR A 306 11.51 16.30 17.79
N ARG A 307 11.37 17.25 18.72
CA ARG A 307 10.34 18.30 18.65
C ARG A 307 10.57 19.04 17.35
N SER A 308 9.60 18.90 16.44
CA SER A 308 9.49 19.55 15.12
C SER A 308 10.72 19.35 14.21
N LEU A 309 10.51 18.94 12.98
CA LEU A 309 11.54 18.93 11.94
C LEU A 309 12.03 20.36 11.57
N GLN A 310 11.55 21.40 12.25
CA GLN A 310 12.10 22.74 12.17
C GLN A 310 13.35 22.89 13.04
N ARG A 311 14.40 23.37 12.36
CA ARG A 311 15.58 24.03 12.93
C ARG A 311 15.15 24.98 14.04
N ASP A 312 15.56 24.69 15.27
CA ASP A 312 15.52 25.64 16.37
C ASP A 312 16.48 26.81 16.03
N PRO A 313 16.00 28.05 15.79
CA PRO A 313 16.85 29.18 15.41
C PRO A 313 17.78 29.63 16.55
N SER A 314 17.61 29.09 17.75
CA SER A 314 18.24 29.58 18.97
C SER A 314 19.55 28.87 19.35
N ARG A 315 19.99 27.84 18.62
CA ARG A 315 21.31 27.23 18.84
C ARG A 315 22.39 28.00 18.08
N LYS A 316 23.08 28.88 18.81
CA LYS A 316 24.33 29.54 18.41
C LYS A 316 25.27 28.56 17.70
N ARG A 317 25.78 29.01 16.55
CA ARG A 317 26.88 28.41 15.76
C ARG A 317 27.99 27.91 16.68
N ASP A 318 28.17 26.60 16.73
CA ASP A 318 29.50 26.01 16.84
C ASP A 318 29.90 25.53 15.45
N ASP A 319 30.89 26.20 14.87
CA ASP A 319 31.46 25.95 13.55
C ASP A 319 32.29 24.65 13.55
N LYS A 320 31.61 23.51 13.66
CA LYS A 320 32.08 22.27 13.05
C LYS A 320 31.15 21.93 11.91
N VAL A 321 31.68 22.00 10.69
CA VAL A 321 31.04 21.52 9.48
C VAL A 321 30.65 20.06 9.71
N ASN A 322 29.39 19.83 10.07
CA ASN A 322 28.80 18.50 9.98
C ASN A 322 28.72 18.18 8.48
N GLU A 323 29.64 17.35 8.01
CA GLU A 323 29.59 16.71 6.67
C GLU A 323 28.26 15.95 6.43
N GLU A 324 27.43 15.78 7.46
CA GLU A 324 26.10 15.18 7.41
C GLU A 324 24.95 16.17 7.16
N SER A 325 25.20 17.47 6.97
CA SER A 325 24.17 18.37 6.45
C SER A 325 24.00 18.16 4.94
N LEU A 326 23.35 17.06 4.57
CA LEU A 326 22.81 16.80 3.22
C LEU A 326 21.60 17.71 2.89
N ALA A 327 21.40 18.79 3.65
CA ALA A 327 20.46 19.84 3.29
C ALA A 327 20.96 20.47 2.00
N ALA A 328 20.18 20.34 0.95
CA ALA A 328 20.42 21.11 -0.24
C ALA A 328 20.47 22.60 0.12
N THR A 329 21.35 23.34 -0.56
CA THR A 329 21.41 24.82 -0.51
C THR A 329 20.11 25.47 -1.00
N LYS A 330 19.14 24.68 -1.48
CA LYS A 330 17.75 25.04 -1.77
C LYS A 330 16.84 24.22 -0.85
N GLN A 331 15.85 24.84 -0.21
CA GLN A 331 14.76 24.12 0.46
C GLN A 331 14.14 23.13 -0.53
N ASP A 332 13.87 21.93 -0.05
CA ASP A 332 13.36 20.81 -0.85
C ASP A 332 11.89 21.08 -1.20
N PRO A 333 11.51 21.20 -2.48
CA PRO A 333 10.18 21.65 -2.88
C PRO A 333 9.09 20.56 -2.85
N GLU A 334 9.35 19.42 -2.21
CA GLU A 334 8.30 18.42 -2.01
C GLU A 334 8.71 17.54 -0.85
N SER A 335 8.10 17.75 0.31
CA SER A 335 8.24 16.78 1.37
C SER A 335 7.56 15.48 0.95
N ILE A 336 8.26 14.35 1.07
CA ILE A 336 7.67 13.00 0.93
C ILE A 336 6.43 12.86 1.81
N ALA A 337 6.38 13.60 2.92
CA ALA A 337 5.23 13.60 3.80
C ALA A 337 3.96 14.11 3.13
N ASP A 338 4.06 15.07 2.20
CA ASP A 338 2.88 15.63 1.53
C ASP A 338 2.23 14.61 0.55
N LEU A 339 2.96 13.55 0.17
CA LEU A 339 2.46 12.46 -0.67
C LEU A 339 1.60 11.45 0.08
N PHE A 340 1.69 11.39 1.40
CA PHE A 340 0.95 10.44 2.23
C PHE A 340 -0.24 11.09 2.93
N THR A 341 -1.30 10.31 3.09
CA THR A 341 -2.29 10.55 4.15
C THR A 341 -1.95 9.67 5.34
N TYR A 342 -1.80 10.27 6.51
CA TYR A 342 -1.41 9.59 7.73
C TYR A 342 -2.64 9.31 8.59
N LEU A 343 -2.75 8.07 9.06
CA LEU A 343 -3.76 7.64 10.02
C LEU A 343 -3.02 7.17 11.27
N ASP A 344 -2.93 8.05 12.26
CA ASP A 344 -2.40 7.70 13.57
C ASP A 344 -3.49 6.99 14.37
N CYS A 345 -3.26 5.70 14.59
CA CYS A 345 -4.14 4.81 15.32
C CYS A 345 -3.65 4.54 16.74
N THR A 346 -2.73 5.34 17.29
CA THR A 346 -2.16 5.09 18.63
C THR A 346 -3.25 4.93 19.69
N GLU A 347 -4.20 5.86 19.77
CA GLU A 347 -5.31 5.80 20.74
C GLU A 347 -6.59 5.16 20.18
N TYR A 348 -6.48 4.45 19.05
CA TYR A 348 -7.60 3.87 18.33
C TYR A 348 -8.42 2.91 19.22
N ARG A 349 -9.71 3.21 19.30
CA ARG A 349 -10.72 2.40 20.01
C ARG A 349 -11.72 1.88 19.04
N ASP A 350 -12.01 0.58 19.12
CA ASP A 350 -13.06 -0.01 18.31
C ASP A 350 -13.54 -1.35 18.85
N PHE A 351 -14.64 -1.83 18.29
CA PHE A 351 -15.06 -3.21 18.37
C PHE A 351 -14.11 -4.10 17.57
N THR A 352 -13.78 -5.25 18.16
CA THR A 352 -12.85 -6.20 17.54
C THR A 352 -13.54 -7.49 17.11
N THR A 353 -12.96 -8.14 16.11
CA THR A 353 -13.42 -9.45 15.61
C THR A 353 -12.78 -10.63 16.33
N TYR A 354 -12.02 -10.41 17.41
CA TYR A 354 -11.45 -11.49 18.21
C TYR A 354 -12.55 -12.33 18.87
N GLU A 355 -12.47 -13.66 18.75
CA GLU A 355 -13.54 -14.59 19.18
C GLU A 355 -14.05 -14.37 20.62
N LYS A 356 -13.17 -14.03 21.58
CA LYS A 356 -13.52 -13.84 22.99
C LYS A 356 -13.64 -12.36 23.43
N ARG A 357 -13.52 -11.43 22.48
CA ARG A 357 -13.73 -9.98 22.69
C ARG A 357 -14.70 -9.39 21.67
N HIS A 358 -15.44 -10.26 20.99
CA HIS A 358 -16.44 -9.85 20.02
C HIS A 358 -17.44 -8.89 20.68
N GLN A 359 -17.74 -7.78 20.02
CA GLN A 359 -18.65 -6.74 20.49
C GLN A 359 -18.23 -5.97 21.76
N LYS A 360 -16.99 -6.12 22.25
CA LYS A 360 -16.45 -5.21 23.27
C LYS A 360 -15.59 -4.13 22.61
N GLU A 361 -15.91 -2.87 22.89
CA GLU A 361 -15.05 -1.75 22.49
C GLU A 361 -13.80 -1.76 23.37
N ILE A 362 -12.63 -1.82 22.73
CA ILE A 362 -11.33 -1.81 23.40
C ILE A 362 -10.37 -0.84 22.73
N ASN A 363 -9.30 -0.46 23.44
CA ASN A 363 -8.13 0.12 22.78
C ASN A 363 -7.45 -1.00 21.99
N VAL A 364 -7.37 -0.84 20.67
CA VAL A 364 -6.95 -1.92 19.77
C VAL A 364 -5.44 -2.09 19.80
N LEU A 365 -4.71 -0.97 19.82
CA LEU A 365 -3.26 -0.94 19.61
C LEU A 365 -2.45 -0.50 20.84
N ILE A 366 -3.11 -0.04 21.91
CA ILE A 366 -2.47 0.30 23.18
C ILE A 366 -3.25 -0.25 24.38
N CYS A 367 -2.65 -0.25 25.58
CA CYS A 367 -3.37 -0.64 26.79
C CYS A 367 -4.36 0.44 27.22
N GLU A 368 -5.42 0.01 27.91
CA GLU A 368 -6.39 0.93 28.50
C GLU A 368 -5.74 1.93 29.47
N GLY A 369 -6.16 3.19 29.36
CA GLY A 369 -5.64 4.33 30.12
C GLY A 369 -4.34 4.93 29.60
N GLN A 370 -3.72 4.33 28.57
CA GLN A 370 -2.55 4.93 27.90
C GLN A 370 -2.97 6.00 26.90
N ARG A 371 -2.09 6.98 26.68
CA ARG A 371 -2.26 8.09 25.75
C ARG A 371 -0.93 8.45 25.10
N SER A 372 -0.98 8.99 23.89
CA SER A 372 0.18 9.55 23.21
C SER A 372 0.57 10.91 23.84
N PRO A 373 1.87 11.24 23.97
CA PRO A 373 3.01 10.36 23.70
C PRO A 373 3.23 9.34 24.83
N LEU A 374 3.57 8.11 24.46
CA LEU A 374 3.80 7.01 25.40
C LEU A 374 5.09 7.23 26.21
N LYS A 375 5.00 7.05 27.53
CA LYS A 375 6.17 7.07 28.45
C LYS A 375 6.90 5.73 28.44
N PHE A 376 8.15 5.71 28.89
CA PHE A 376 8.97 4.47 28.98
C PHE A 376 8.24 3.28 29.62
N PHE A 377 7.60 3.48 30.78
CA PHE A 377 6.84 2.42 31.45
C PHE A 377 5.60 1.97 30.67
N ASN A 378 5.03 2.82 29.83
CA ASN A 378 3.93 2.43 28.95
C ASN A 378 4.40 1.41 27.91
N TYR A 379 5.61 1.58 27.36
CA TYR A 379 6.21 0.62 26.43
C TYR A 379 6.47 -0.74 27.09
N ALA A 380 6.98 -0.77 28.32
CA ALA A 380 7.17 -2.02 29.06
C ALA A 380 5.83 -2.74 29.32
N LYS A 381 4.78 -1.98 29.69
CA LYS A 381 3.43 -2.52 29.87
C LYS A 381 2.86 -3.07 28.56
N LEU A 382 3.05 -2.36 27.45
CA LEU A 382 2.62 -2.79 26.11
C LEU A 382 3.31 -4.06 25.67
N LEU A 383 4.62 -4.16 25.87
CA LEU A 383 5.38 -5.36 25.53
C LEU A 383 4.86 -6.57 26.31
N LYS A 384 4.60 -6.41 27.61
CA LYS A 384 3.97 -7.46 28.42
C LYS A 384 2.58 -7.81 27.87
N ALA A 385 1.73 -6.81 27.62
CA ALA A 385 0.39 -7.04 27.08
C ALA A 385 0.41 -7.74 25.71
N TYR A 386 1.41 -7.46 24.87
CA TYR A 386 1.60 -8.14 23.59
C TYR A 386 2.05 -9.60 23.77
N VAL A 387 2.95 -9.87 24.71
CA VAL A 387 3.37 -11.24 25.03
C VAL A 387 2.20 -12.05 25.60
N ASP A 388 1.42 -11.44 26.49
CA ASP A 388 0.20 -12.04 27.05
C ASP A 388 -0.81 -12.34 25.92
N PHE A 389 -0.99 -11.42 24.97
CA PHE A 389 -1.82 -11.63 23.78
C PHE A 389 -1.29 -12.76 22.89
N SER A 390 0.01 -12.77 22.60
CA SER A 390 0.63 -13.78 21.74
C SER A 390 0.59 -15.19 22.32
N SER A 391 0.63 -15.31 23.65
CA SER A 391 0.67 -16.60 24.35
C SER A 391 -0.71 -17.23 24.48
N ASP A 392 -1.76 -16.42 24.61
CA ASP A 392 -3.15 -16.88 24.67
C ASP A 392 -4.08 -15.76 24.15
N PRO A 393 -4.30 -15.69 22.82
CA PRO A 393 -5.14 -14.67 22.21
C PRO A 393 -6.57 -14.65 22.78
N GLY A 394 -7.00 -15.78 23.37
CA GLY A 394 -8.31 -15.96 23.94
C GLY A 394 -8.48 -15.50 25.40
N LYS A 395 -7.41 -15.23 26.16
CA LYS A 395 -7.57 -14.86 27.58
C LYS A 395 -8.12 -13.47 27.82
N GLY A 396 -8.22 -12.63 26.79
CA GLY A 396 -8.82 -11.32 26.92
C GLY A 396 -8.00 -10.33 27.77
N VAL A 397 -6.71 -10.61 28.05
CA VAL A 397 -5.84 -9.75 28.89
C VAL A 397 -4.82 -8.92 28.08
N GLY A 398 -4.48 -9.31 26.84
CA GLY A 398 -3.41 -8.67 26.06
C GLY A 398 -3.83 -7.63 25.02
N VAL A 399 -2.88 -6.98 24.35
CA VAL A 399 -3.11 -5.99 23.28
C VAL A 399 -2.32 -6.40 22.04
N ASP A 400 -2.98 -6.43 20.88
CA ASP A 400 -2.32 -6.67 19.60
C ASP A 400 -1.82 -5.36 19.01
N VAL A 401 -0.70 -4.89 19.53
CA VAL A 401 -0.11 -3.60 19.15
C VAL A 401 0.29 -3.52 17.67
N HIS A 402 0.26 -4.64 16.94
CA HIS A 402 0.88 -4.77 15.62
C HIS A 402 -0.08 -5.26 14.53
N GLY A 403 -0.80 -6.36 14.78
CA GLY A 403 -1.81 -6.90 13.87
C GLY A 403 -3.20 -6.29 14.08
N GLY A 404 -3.41 -5.57 15.18
CA GLY A 404 -4.72 -5.09 15.62
C GLY A 404 -5.49 -4.26 14.58
N TYR A 405 -4.78 -3.60 13.65
CA TYR A 405 -5.37 -2.88 12.52
C TYR A 405 -6.36 -3.71 11.69
N PHE A 406 -6.11 -5.01 11.52
CA PHE A 406 -6.98 -5.89 10.75
C PHE A 406 -8.15 -6.46 11.56
N TYR A 407 -8.10 -6.34 12.89
CA TYR A 407 -9.13 -6.84 13.80
C TYR A 407 -10.05 -5.74 14.33
N GLY A 408 -9.60 -4.48 14.31
CA GLY A 408 -10.46 -3.32 14.49
C GLY A 408 -11.35 -3.13 13.27
N ARG A 409 -12.65 -3.00 13.50
CA ARG A 409 -13.67 -2.97 12.44
C ARG A 409 -13.50 -1.79 11.47
N LEU A 410 -13.29 -0.58 11.97
CA LEU A 410 -13.11 0.62 11.16
C LEU A 410 -11.78 0.57 10.41
N SER A 411 -10.67 0.34 11.10
CA SER A 411 -9.34 0.28 10.49
C SER A 411 -9.26 -0.77 9.38
N ASN A 412 -9.80 -1.97 9.60
CA ASN A 412 -9.89 -3.02 8.59
C ASN A 412 -10.66 -2.55 7.34
N LEU A 413 -11.83 -1.95 7.57
CA LEU A 413 -12.65 -1.41 6.51
C LEU A 413 -11.97 -0.27 5.75
N LEU A 414 -11.29 0.64 6.44
CA LEU A 414 -10.54 1.73 5.81
C LEU A 414 -9.41 1.16 4.96
N ILE A 415 -8.62 0.22 5.48
CA ILE A 415 -7.54 -0.42 4.75
C ILE A 415 -8.06 -1.00 3.42
N TYR A 416 -9.12 -1.80 3.45
CA TYR A 416 -9.63 -2.45 2.24
C TYR A 416 -10.39 -1.49 1.31
N ARG A 417 -11.21 -0.56 1.84
CA ARG A 417 -11.90 0.42 0.99
C ARG A 417 -10.92 1.35 0.31
N LEU A 418 -9.86 1.82 1.00
CA LEU A 418 -8.80 2.59 0.37
C LEU A 418 -8.07 1.74 -0.68
N ALA A 419 -7.75 0.48 -0.38
CA ALA A 419 -7.06 -0.39 -1.32
C ALA A 419 -7.84 -0.62 -2.63
N PHE A 420 -9.13 -0.95 -2.53
CA PHE A 420 -9.96 -1.32 -3.69
C PHE A 420 -10.64 -0.12 -4.35
N LEU A 421 -11.15 0.83 -3.57
CA LEU A 421 -11.96 1.95 -4.07
C LEU A 421 -11.19 3.28 -4.15
N GLY A 422 -10.10 3.43 -3.39
CA GLY A 422 -9.37 4.69 -3.26
C GLY A 422 -10.09 5.71 -2.41
N PHE A 423 -9.54 6.92 -2.26
CA PHE A 423 -10.16 7.93 -1.39
C PHE A 423 -11.55 8.34 -1.88
N GLN A 424 -11.70 8.60 -3.20
CA GLN A 424 -12.99 8.94 -3.79
C GLN A 424 -14.04 7.88 -3.53
N GLY A 425 -13.69 6.63 -3.77
CA GLY A 425 -14.61 5.52 -3.59
C GLY A 425 -14.87 5.21 -2.11
N LEU A 426 -13.91 5.46 -1.21
CA LEU A 426 -14.17 5.46 0.23
C LEU A 426 -15.25 6.48 0.59
N LEU A 427 -15.10 7.74 0.18
CA LEU A 427 -16.07 8.80 0.46
C LEU A 427 -17.45 8.48 -0.13
N ASP A 428 -17.50 8.08 -1.40
CA ASP A 428 -18.75 7.69 -2.06
C ASP A 428 -19.39 6.48 -1.33
N SER A 429 -18.60 5.49 -0.88
CA SER A 429 -19.12 4.34 -0.13
C SER A 429 -19.64 4.68 1.27
N LEU A 430 -19.14 5.74 1.90
CA LEU A 430 -19.66 6.19 3.21
C LEU A 430 -21.05 6.80 3.10
N VAL A 431 -21.39 7.38 1.94
CA VAL A 431 -22.72 7.92 1.65
C VAL A 431 -23.69 6.79 1.32
N PHE A 432 -23.34 5.91 0.37
CA PHE A 432 -24.25 4.87 -0.13
C PHE A 432 -24.32 3.60 0.72
N GLN A 433 -23.29 3.35 1.53
CA GLN A 433 -23.21 2.20 2.43
C GLN A 433 -22.67 2.67 3.80
N PRO A 434 -23.45 3.50 4.51
CA PRO A 434 -23.06 4.05 5.80
C PRO A 434 -22.88 2.94 6.82
N LEU A 435 -22.01 3.18 7.80
CA LEU A 435 -21.69 2.21 8.83
C LEU A 435 -22.81 2.20 9.89
N THR A 436 -23.81 1.35 9.68
CA THR A 436 -25.03 1.27 10.52
C THR A 436 -24.85 0.45 11.79
N GLU A 437 -23.88 -0.45 11.85
CA GLU A 437 -23.76 -1.44 12.93
C GLU A 437 -22.98 -0.95 14.18
N TRP A 438 -22.86 0.35 14.38
CA TRP A 438 -22.14 0.90 15.52
C TRP A 438 -23.14 1.26 16.61
N HIS A 439 -23.27 0.38 17.61
CA HIS A 439 -24.28 0.46 18.65
C HIS A 439 -24.08 1.64 19.61
N SER A 440 -25.01 2.59 19.61
CA SER A 440 -26.21 2.55 20.47
C SER A 440 -27.31 3.37 19.78
N ASP A 441 -28.54 2.87 19.72
CA ASP A 441 -29.68 3.53 19.07
C ASP A 441 -30.09 4.90 19.71
N SER A 442 -29.28 5.43 20.63
CA SER A 442 -29.53 6.66 21.38
C SER A 442 -28.56 7.81 21.07
N ASP A 443 -27.61 7.67 20.15
CA ASP A 443 -26.72 8.79 19.81
C ASP A 443 -27.38 9.72 18.77
N ALA A 444 -27.92 10.84 19.26
CA ALA A 444 -28.53 11.89 18.44
C ALA A 444 -27.60 12.38 17.32
N ALA A 445 -26.28 12.35 17.52
CA ALA A 445 -25.30 12.74 16.50
C ALA A 445 -25.27 11.74 15.32
N GLN A 446 -25.45 10.44 15.58
CA GLN A 446 -25.48 9.42 14.54
C GLN A 446 -26.76 9.52 13.69
N VAL A 447 -27.90 9.77 14.32
CA VAL A 447 -29.18 10.00 13.60
C VAL A 447 -29.10 11.24 12.73
N ASP A 448 -28.49 12.31 13.23
CA ASP A 448 -28.22 13.53 12.46
C ASP A 448 -27.32 13.23 11.25
N TRP A 449 -26.22 12.50 11.43
CA TRP A 449 -25.35 12.10 10.33
C TRP A 449 -26.03 11.20 9.30
N GLN A 450 -26.83 10.22 9.72
CA GLN A 450 -27.61 9.39 8.79
C GLN A 450 -28.55 10.25 7.94
N THR A 451 -29.19 11.25 8.55
CA THR A 451 -30.07 12.18 7.85
C THR A 451 -29.28 13.05 6.86
N LYS A 452 -28.12 13.57 7.27
CA LYS A 452 -27.21 14.35 6.41
C LYS A 452 -26.70 13.54 5.22
N LEU A 453 -26.26 12.30 5.45
CA LEU A 453 -25.76 11.41 4.39
C LEU A 453 -26.85 11.04 3.39
N LYS A 454 -28.07 10.73 3.86
CA LYS A 454 -29.23 10.49 2.97
C LYS A 454 -29.54 11.70 2.09
N ARG A 455 -29.46 12.92 2.63
CA ARG A 455 -29.60 14.15 1.83
C ARG A 455 -28.44 14.31 0.85
N ALA A 456 -27.22 13.93 1.25
CA ALA A 456 -26.03 14.01 0.42
C ALA A 456 -26.06 13.08 -0.81
N GLU A 457 -26.85 12.00 -0.80
CA GLU A 457 -27.04 11.12 -1.97
C GLU A 457 -27.51 11.89 -3.21
N ALA A 458 -28.34 12.91 -3.01
CA ALA A 458 -28.90 13.75 -4.07
C ALA A 458 -28.01 14.94 -4.46
N LEU A 459 -26.92 15.22 -3.71
CA LEU A 459 -26.04 16.36 -3.98
C LEU A 459 -25.12 16.10 -5.18
N PRO A 460 -24.63 17.17 -5.84
CA PRO A 460 -23.55 17.08 -6.82
C PRO A 460 -22.31 16.38 -6.22
N LYS A 461 -21.50 15.73 -7.07
CA LYS A 461 -20.38 14.88 -6.62
C LYS A 461 -19.43 15.57 -5.64
N ALA A 462 -19.07 16.83 -5.89
CA ALA A 462 -18.14 17.56 -5.03
C ALA A 462 -18.72 17.85 -3.63
N GLU A 463 -19.93 18.41 -3.58
CA GLU A 463 -20.66 18.69 -2.33
C GLU A 463 -20.95 17.41 -1.54
N ARG A 464 -21.38 16.35 -2.24
CA ARG A 464 -21.58 15.04 -1.63
C ARG A 464 -20.31 14.50 -0.97
N ARG A 465 -19.17 14.60 -1.65
CA ARG A 465 -17.89 14.13 -1.12
C ARG A 465 -17.38 15.01 0.01
N GLU A 466 -17.71 16.30 0.01
CA GLU A 466 -17.42 17.18 1.13
C GLU A 466 -18.22 16.79 2.38
N GLU A 467 -19.52 16.49 2.25
CA GLU A 467 -20.33 15.95 3.35
C GLU A 467 -19.81 14.58 3.83
N ALA A 468 -19.43 13.71 2.90
CA ALA A 468 -18.80 12.43 3.22
C ALA A 468 -17.46 12.61 3.97
N LEU A 469 -16.68 13.63 3.63
CA LEU A 469 -15.41 13.95 4.29
C LEU A 469 -15.64 14.46 5.72
N LYS A 470 -16.67 15.29 5.94
CA LYS A 470 -17.09 15.72 7.28
C LYS A 470 -17.49 14.51 8.14
N TYR A 471 -18.30 13.61 7.56
CA TYR A 471 -18.68 12.37 8.22
C TYR A 471 -17.47 11.48 8.52
N PHE A 472 -16.54 11.32 7.58
CA PHE A 472 -15.30 10.57 7.79
C PHE A 472 -14.45 11.16 8.92
N SER A 473 -14.32 12.49 8.98
CA SER A 473 -13.63 13.15 10.09
C SER A 473 -14.30 12.86 11.43
N TRP A 474 -15.63 12.97 11.51
CA TRP A 474 -16.40 12.61 12.70
C TRP A 474 -16.23 11.13 13.08
N LEU A 475 -16.20 10.24 12.10
CA LEU A 475 -16.01 8.81 12.29
C LEU A 475 -14.66 8.50 12.96
N CYS A 476 -13.60 9.11 12.45
CA CYS A 476 -12.26 9.01 13.01
C CYS A 476 -12.20 9.63 14.42
N GLU A 477 -12.93 10.72 14.67
CA GLU A 477 -13.06 11.33 15.99
C GLU A 477 -13.69 10.38 17.01
N GLN A 478 -14.82 9.75 16.65
CA GLN A 478 -15.50 8.77 17.52
C GLN A 478 -14.64 7.56 17.86
N ARG A 479 -13.69 7.22 17.00
CA ARG A 479 -12.78 6.07 17.16
C ARG A 479 -11.38 6.46 17.62
N LYS A 480 -11.16 7.73 17.96
CA LYS A 480 -9.88 8.27 18.42
C LYS A 480 -8.72 8.03 17.44
N ILE A 481 -9.00 8.18 16.15
CA ILE A 481 -7.99 8.18 15.09
C ILE A 481 -7.68 9.63 14.71
N GLN A 482 -6.40 9.97 14.60
CA GLN A 482 -5.97 11.26 14.08
C GLN A 482 -5.55 11.09 12.62
N VAL A 483 -6.09 11.94 11.74
CA VAL A 483 -5.82 11.86 10.30
C VAL A 483 -5.17 13.15 9.83
N ALA A 484 -3.93 13.06 9.34
CA ALA A 484 -3.31 14.15 8.59
C ALA A 484 -3.51 13.87 7.10
N ALA A 485 -4.51 14.52 6.51
CA ALA A 485 -4.95 14.24 5.15
C ALA A 485 -4.09 14.99 4.12
N SER A 486 -3.60 14.29 3.10
CA SER A 486 -2.81 14.93 2.05
C SER A 486 -3.64 16.00 1.32
N PRO A 487 -3.09 17.21 1.11
CA PRO A 487 -3.76 18.29 0.38
C PRO A 487 -4.23 17.84 -1.00
N GLU A 488 -3.41 17.03 -1.68
CA GLU A 488 -3.72 16.49 -3.00
C GLU A 488 -5.05 15.72 -2.99
N ARG A 489 -5.33 14.95 -1.92
CA ARG A 489 -6.57 14.18 -1.80
C ARG A 489 -7.79 15.09 -1.73
N TYR A 490 -7.71 16.20 -1.00
CA TYR A 490 -8.83 17.13 -0.94
C TYR A 490 -9.14 17.73 -2.33
N TYR A 491 -8.15 18.32 -3.00
CA TYR A 491 -8.38 18.95 -4.30
C TYR A 491 -8.76 17.95 -5.40
N VAL A 492 -8.09 16.80 -5.46
CA VAL A 492 -8.33 15.82 -6.53
C VAL A 492 -9.58 15.00 -6.27
N ASP A 493 -9.74 14.48 -5.05
CA ASP A 493 -10.75 13.48 -4.78
C ASP A 493 -12.07 14.07 -4.30
N VAL A 494 -12.02 15.18 -3.56
CA VAL A 494 -13.23 15.86 -3.06
C VAL A 494 -13.71 16.88 -4.09
N LEU A 495 -12.83 17.78 -4.52
CA LEU A 495 -13.19 18.86 -5.45
C LEU A 495 -13.13 18.46 -6.94
N GLY A 496 -12.56 17.29 -7.27
CA GLY A 496 -12.49 16.81 -8.64
C GLY A 496 -11.48 17.55 -9.53
N CYS A 497 -10.49 18.23 -8.94
CA CYS A 497 -9.47 18.95 -9.68
C CYS A 497 -8.54 18.00 -10.45
N ASN A 498 -7.96 18.49 -11.55
CA ASN A 498 -6.97 17.72 -12.29
C ASN A 498 -5.70 17.53 -11.46
N ARG A 499 -5.34 16.27 -11.20
CA ARG A 499 -4.19 15.90 -10.38
C ARG A 499 -2.85 16.51 -10.83
N ALA A 500 -2.57 16.51 -12.14
CA ALA A 500 -1.31 17.06 -12.64
C ALA A 500 -1.21 18.56 -12.35
N LYS A 501 -2.32 19.29 -12.50
CA LYS A 501 -2.39 20.72 -12.14
C LYS A 501 -2.25 20.95 -10.64
N VAL A 502 -2.93 20.15 -9.80
CA VAL A 502 -2.83 20.25 -8.34
C VAL A 502 -1.40 20.01 -7.89
N ARG A 503 -0.76 18.95 -8.37
CA ARG A 503 0.64 18.65 -8.04
C ARG A 503 1.60 19.72 -8.50
N ALA A 504 1.50 20.19 -9.74
CA ALA A 504 2.30 21.30 -10.22
C ALA A 504 2.10 22.55 -9.35
N GLY A 505 0.87 22.83 -8.90
CA GLY A 505 0.55 23.92 -7.98
C GLY A 505 1.17 23.75 -6.59
N ILE A 506 1.20 22.53 -6.04
CA ILE A 506 1.84 22.25 -4.74
C ILE A 506 3.35 22.47 -4.85
N LEU A 507 3.99 21.96 -5.91
CA LEU A 507 5.43 22.09 -6.16
C LEU A 507 5.88 23.53 -6.47
N THR A 508 5.01 24.36 -7.04
CA THR A 508 5.35 25.75 -7.43
C THR A 508 5.10 26.76 -6.31
N ARG A 509 4.24 26.46 -5.33
CA ARG A 509 3.95 27.35 -4.19
C ARG A 509 5.18 27.68 -3.36
N GLU A 510 6.18 26.80 -3.29
CA GLU A 510 7.43 27.07 -2.57
C GLU A 510 8.34 28.06 -3.30
N GLN A 511 8.15 28.29 -4.60
CA GLN A 511 8.93 29.30 -5.31
C GLN A 511 8.47 30.75 -5.00
N HIS A 512 7.33 30.93 -4.32
CA HIS A 512 6.76 32.26 -4.02
C HIS A 512 6.61 32.55 -2.52
N SER A 513 6.96 31.62 -1.63
CA SER A 513 6.94 31.85 -0.17
C SER A 513 8.20 32.51 0.39
N ASP A 514 9.22 32.77 -0.46
CA ASP A 514 10.51 33.35 -0.08
C ASP A 514 10.79 34.74 -0.71
N SER A 515 9.74 35.48 -1.12
CA SER A 515 9.86 36.87 -1.61
C SER A 515 9.34 37.91 -0.62
#